data_AF-A0A6A6CTW4-F1
#
_entry.id   AF-A0A6A6CTW4-F1
#
_cell.length_a   1.000
_cell.length_b   1.000
_cell.length_c   1.000
_cell.angle_alpha   90.00
_cell.angle_beta   90.00
_cell.angle_gamma   90.00
#
_symmetry.space_group_name_H-M   'P 1'
#
loop_
_entity.id
_entity.type
_entity.pdbx_description
1 polymer ?
#
loop_
_entity_poly.entity_id
_entity_poly.type
_entity_poly.pdbx_seq_one_letter_code
_entity_poly.pdbx_strand_id
1 'polypeptide(L)'
;MKIEKACDQAKRDGHTWVWIDTCCIDKESSADLSEVVNSMYRWYADATVCYVYLADVTIESHRRGDIHKLPQDVDYLRLKFAAGRWFTRGWTLQESIAPKEVRFYDSEWFFITTKTQSTAALAKVSGIDEIVLRRSYQAKHFSVATRFSWAAKRQTTRVEDEAYSLVGLFDVNMPMIYGEGQKAFIRLQEEIIKT
;
A
#
# COMPACT_ATOMS: atom_id res chain seq x y z
N MET A 1 15.04 2.15 14.16
CA MET A 1 15.30 1.00 13.26
C MET A 1 14.52 1.03 11.93
N LYS A 2 13.17 0.98 11.86
CA LYS A 2 12.44 0.97 10.56
C LYS A 2 12.61 2.27 9.77
N ILE A 3 12.40 3.42 10.41
CA ILE A 3 12.48 4.74 9.78
C ILE A 3 13.92 5.05 9.34
N GLU A 4 14.90 4.83 10.22
CA GLU A 4 16.33 5.04 9.90
C GLU A 4 16.75 4.20 8.68
N LYS A 5 16.42 2.91 8.64
CA LYS A 5 16.76 2.06 7.50
C LYS A 5 16.04 2.49 6.21
N ALA A 6 14.81 3.01 6.30
CA ALA A 6 14.11 3.60 5.17
C ALA A 6 14.84 4.85 4.63
N CYS A 7 15.28 5.73 5.53
CA CYS A 7 16.06 6.91 5.18
C CYS A 7 17.43 6.53 4.58
N ASP A 8 18.11 5.54 5.17
CA ASP A 8 19.38 5.02 4.64
C ASP A 8 19.21 4.44 3.24
N GLN A 9 18.15 3.65 3.02
CA GLN A 9 17.85 3.09 1.70
C GLN A 9 17.52 4.19 0.69
N ALA A 10 16.68 5.16 1.07
CA ALA A 10 16.34 6.29 0.22
C ALA A 10 17.60 7.10 -0.16
N LYS A 11 18.50 7.33 0.79
CA LYS A 11 19.78 8.01 0.56
C LYS A 11 20.68 7.23 -0.39
N ARG A 12 20.75 5.89 -0.26
CA ARG A 12 21.49 5.02 -1.20
C ARG A 12 20.93 5.09 -2.62
N ASP A 13 19.61 5.18 -2.74
CA ASP A 13 18.90 5.32 -4.01
C ASP A 13 18.91 6.78 -4.54
N GLY A 14 19.55 7.72 -3.84
CA GLY A 14 19.75 9.11 -4.28
C GLY A 14 18.63 10.08 -3.94
N HIS A 15 17.73 9.72 -3.02
CA HIS A 15 16.61 10.57 -2.59
C HIS A 15 16.94 11.36 -1.33
N THR A 16 16.50 12.62 -1.28
CA THR A 16 16.72 13.53 -0.14
C THR A 16 15.60 13.46 0.90
N TRP A 17 14.40 13.07 0.49
CA TRP A 17 13.20 13.11 1.33
C TRP A 17 12.50 11.75 1.34
N VAL A 18 11.92 11.40 2.49
CA VAL A 18 11.06 10.23 2.67
C VAL A 18 9.80 10.69 3.39
N TRP A 19 8.64 10.34 2.85
CA TRP A 19 7.36 10.55 3.51
C TRP A 19 6.95 9.28 4.27
N ILE A 20 6.54 9.44 5.54
CA ILE A 20 6.12 8.34 6.42
C ILE A 20 4.92 8.82 7.22
N ASP A 21 3.80 8.11 7.13
CA ASP A 21 2.52 8.43 7.79
C ASP A 21 2.64 8.79 9.29
N THR A 22 3.54 8.13 9.99
CA THR A 22 3.73 8.26 11.45
C THR A 22 4.56 9.48 11.81
N CYS A 23 5.33 10.03 10.86
CA CYS A 23 6.23 11.16 11.08
C CYS A 23 5.77 12.44 10.37
N CYS A 24 5.06 12.31 9.26
CA CYS A 24 4.73 13.40 8.36
C CYS A 24 3.27 13.84 8.43
N ILE A 25 2.48 13.25 9.33
CA ILE A 25 1.07 13.61 9.54
C ILE A 25 0.93 14.08 10.97
N ASP A 26 0.48 15.31 11.15
CA ASP A 26 0.00 15.78 12.43
C ASP A 26 -1.42 15.25 12.68
N LYS A 27 -1.50 14.16 13.44
CA LYS A 27 -2.76 13.50 13.77
C LYS A 27 -3.59 14.28 14.81
N GLU A 28 -3.03 15.32 15.43
CA GLU A 28 -3.76 16.21 16.35
C GLU A 28 -4.48 17.33 15.58
N SER A 29 -4.00 17.67 14.38
CA SER A 29 -4.64 18.61 13.47
C SER A 29 -5.65 17.90 12.56
N SER A 30 -6.94 18.11 12.81
CA SER A 30 -8.01 17.56 11.96
C SER A 30 -7.95 18.07 10.51
N ALA A 31 -7.47 19.29 10.31
CA ALA A 31 -7.27 19.87 8.99
C ALA A 31 -6.13 19.16 8.24
N ASP A 32 -4.98 18.97 8.88
CA ASP A 32 -3.83 18.26 8.29
C ASP A 32 -4.20 16.81 7.97
N LEU A 33 -4.82 16.11 8.93
CA LEU A 33 -5.28 14.73 8.75
C LEU A 33 -6.26 14.61 7.56
N SER A 34 -7.20 15.55 7.43
CA SER A 34 -8.15 15.55 6.32
C SER A 34 -7.46 15.81 4.99
N GLU A 35 -6.53 16.78 4.92
CA GLU A 35 -5.78 17.07 3.70
C GLU A 35 -4.94 15.87 3.26
N VAL A 36 -4.19 15.29 4.21
CA VAL A 36 -3.32 14.15 3.97
C VAL A 36 -4.12 12.96 3.46
N VAL A 37 -5.19 12.55 4.15
CA VAL A 37 -5.92 11.33 3.77
C VAL A 37 -6.54 11.47 2.37
N ASN A 38 -7.08 12.64 2.03
CA ASN A 38 -7.62 12.89 0.70
C ASN A 38 -6.52 13.03 -0.39
N SER A 39 -5.28 13.31 0.00
CA SER A 39 -4.15 13.48 -0.93
C SER A 39 -3.23 12.25 -1.04
N MET A 40 -3.31 11.31 -0.08
CA MET A 40 -2.30 10.27 0.12
C MET A 40 -2.13 9.35 -1.09
N TYR A 41 -3.22 8.98 -1.77
CA TYR A 41 -3.16 8.17 -2.99
C TYR A 41 -2.36 8.88 -4.10
N ARG A 42 -2.55 10.20 -4.25
CA ARG A 42 -1.82 11.01 -5.23
C ARG A 42 -0.35 11.09 -4.86
N TRP A 43 -0.02 11.32 -3.59
CA TRP A 43 1.36 11.31 -3.11
C TRP A 43 2.06 9.98 -3.39
N TYR A 44 1.37 8.85 -3.20
CA TYR A 44 1.88 7.55 -3.61
C TYR A 44 2.08 7.44 -5.13
N ALA A 45 1.13 7.91 -5.93
CA ALA A 45 1.21 7.87 -7.40
C ALA A 45 2.36 8.72 -7.98
N ASP A 46 2.65 9.85 -7.32
CA ASP A 46 3.70 10.80 -7.72
C ASP A 46 5.07 10.49 -7.09
N ALA A 47 5.12 9.61 -6.08
CA ALA A 47 6.37 9.17 -5.47
C ALA A 47 7.28 8.50 -6.50
N THR A 48 8.59 8.79 -6.41
CA THR A 48 9.59 8.14 -7.26
C THR A 48 9.69 6.64 -6.99
N VAL A 49 9.56 6.24 -5.73
CA VAL A 49 9.58 4.85 -5.26
C VAL A 49 8.87 4.72 -3.93
N CYS A 50 8.14 3.62 -3.76
CA CYS A 50 7.57 3.22 -2.47
C CYS A 50 8.38 2.04 -1.90
N TYR A 51 8.93 2.20 -0.70
CA TYR A 51 9.64 1.13 0.01
C TYR A 51 8.69 0.40 0.94
N VAL A 52 8.46 -0.89 0.68
CA VAL A 52 7.62 -1.76 1.51
C VAL A 52 8.52 -2.65 2.36
N TYR A 53 8.52 -2.41 3.67
CA TYR A 53 9.21 -3.25 4.65
C TYR A 53 8.24 -4.28 5.25
N LEU A 54 8.50 -5.55 4.98
CA LEU A 54 7.73 -6.71 5.45
C LEU A 54 8.37 -7.28 6.72
N ALA A 55 8.04 -6.68 7.87
CA ALA A 55 8.65 -7.00 9.17
C ALA A 55 8.52 -8.46 9.61
N ASP A 56 7.56 -9.20 9.05
CA ASP A 56 7.18 -10.56 9.39
C ASP A 56 7.43 -11.56 8.25
N VAL A 57 8.16 -11.15 7.21
CA VAL A 57 8.56 -12.02 6.11
C VAL A 57 10.07 -12.18 6.12
N THR A 58 10.53 -13.42 5.96
CA THR A 58 11.95 -13.74 5.81
C THR A 58 12.16 -14.62 4.58
N ILE A 59 13.21 -14.31 3.81
CA ILE A 59 13.60 -15.05 2.62
C ILE A 59 14.78 -15.98 2.95
N GLU A 60 14.63 -17.28 2.70
CA GLU A 60 15.62 -18.29 3.09
C GLU A 60 16.96 -18.18 2.34
N SER A 61 16.98 -17.65 1.11
CA SER A 61 18.24 -17.42 0.38
C SER A 61 19.08 -16.32 1.03
N HIS A 62 18.46 -15.26 1.53
CA HIS A 62 19.17 -14.17 2.22
C HIS A 62 19.86 -14.68 3.50
N ARG A 63 19.19 -15.55 4.27
CA ARG A 63 19.77 -16.18 5.46
C ARG A 63 20.94 -17.11 5.18
N ARG A 64 21.01 -17.67 3.97
CA ARG A 64 22.13 -18.53 3.54
C ARG A 64 23.32 -17.75 2.97
N GLY A 65 23.26 -16.42 2.95
CA GLY A 65 24.29 -15.57 2.37
C GLY A 65 24.18 -15.39 0.86
N ASP A 66 23.18 -16.02 0.22
CA ASP A 66 22.92 -15.91 -1.23
C ASP A 66 22.09 -14.67 -1.55
N ILE A 67 22.53 -13.50 -1.07
CA ILE A 67 21.79 -12.22 -1.22
C ILE A 67 21.59 -11.80 -2.68
N HIS A 68 22.38 -12.34 -3.61
CA HIS A 68 22.28 -12.06 -5.03
C HIS A 68 21.23 -12.94 -5.74
N LYS A 69 20.75 -14.02 -5.10
CA LYS A 69 19.73 -14.91 -5.67
C LYS A 69 18.35 -14.42 -5.26
N LEU A 70 17.81 -13.50 -6.06
CA LEU A 70 16.45 -13.00 -5.89
C LEU A 70 15.44 -14.14 -6.11
N PRO A 71 14.42 -14.28 -5.25
CA PRO A 71 13.34 -15.21 -5.51
C PRO A 71 12.57 -14.76 -6.76
N GLN A 72 12.59 -15.58 -7.82
CA GLN A 72 11.81 -15.35 -9.03
C GLN A 72 10.61 -16.31 -9.15
N ASP A 73 10.58 -17.34 -8.31
CA ASP A 73 9.47 -18.28 -8.30
C ASP A 73 8.20 -17.62 -7.76
N VAL A 74 7.17 -17.58 -8.61
CA VAL A 74 5.91 -16.89 -8.34
C VAL A 74 5.19 -17.51 -7.15
N ASP A 75 5.22 -18.83 -7.01
CA ASP A 75 4.46 -19.51 -5.95
C ASP A 75 5.16 -19.37 -4.59
N TYR A 76 6.49 -19.38 -4.57
CA TYR A 76 7.27 -19.03 -3.39
C TYR A 76 7.03 -17.58 -2.95
N LEU A 77 7.11 -16.61 -3.86
CA LEU A 77 6.83 -15.21 -3.53
C LEU A 77 5.39 -15.03 -3.02
N ARG A 78 4.43 -15.69 -3.66
CA ARG A 78 3.02 -15.68 -3.22
C ARG A 78 2.88 -16.23 -1.81
N LEU A 79 3.54 -17.35 -1.48
CA LEU A 79 3.50 -17.93 -0.14
C LEU A 79 4.07 -16.97 0.91
N LYS A 80 5.21 -16.33 0.60
CA LYS A 80 5.84 -15.36 1.49
C LYS A 80 5.00 -14.10 1.70
N PHE A 81 4.43 -13.57 0.63
CA PHE A 81 3.53 -12.42 0.69
C PHE A 81 2.24 -12.74 1.44
N ALA A 82 1.64 -13.92 1.22
CA ALA A 82 0.42 -14.33 1.92
C ALA A 82 0.61 -14.43 3.45
N ALA A 83 1.83 -14.69 3.91
CA ALA A 83 2.16 -14.71 5.35
C ALA A 83 2.37 -13.31 5.95
N GLY A 84 2.62 -12.29 5.13
CA GLY A 84 2.93 -10.94 5.58
C GLY A 84 1.69 -10.12 5.91
N ARG A 85 1.65 -9.53 7.11
CA ARG A 85 0.55 -8.64 7.56
C ARG A 85 0.33 -7.43 6.66
N TRP A 86 1.32 -7.01 5.89
CA TRP A 86 1.16 -5.89 4.96
C TRP A 86 0.03 -6.15 3.96
N PHE A 87 -0.19 -7.38 3.52
CA PHE A 87 -1.22 -7.72 2.54
C PHE A 87 -2.64 -7.78 3.11
N THR A 88 -2.78 -7.74 4.44
CA THR A 88 -4.09 -7.78 5.12
C THR A 88 -4.50 -6.43 5.70
N ARG A 89 -3.66 -5.39 5.66
CA ARG A 89 -3.99 -4.06 6.18
C ARG A 89 -4.78 -3.24 5.14
N GLY A 90 -5.78 -2.47 5.57
CA GLY A 90 -6.59 -1.63 4.67
C GLY A 90 -5.78 -0.60 3.90
N TRP A 91 -5.06 0.26 4.62
CA TRP A 91 -4.27 1.37 4.07
C TRP A 91 -3.21 0.97 3.03
N THR A 92 -2.66 -0.24 3.13
CA THR A 92 -1.62 -0.71 2.21
C THR A 92 -2.18 -1.06 0.82
N LEU A 93 -3.50 -1.02 0.62
CA LEU A 93 -4.10 -1.16 -0.71
C LEU A 93 -3.66 -0.02 -1.62
N GLN A 94 -3.69 1.22 -1.13
CA GLN A 94 -3.25 2.38 -1.89
C GLN A 94 -1.74 2.29 -2.18
N GLU A 95 -0.93 1.89 -1.19
CA GLU A 95 0.51 1.63 -1.34
C GLU A 95 0.82 0.58 -2.43
N SER A 96 -0.07 -0.41 -2.61
CA SER A 96 0.12 -1.47 -3.61
C SER A 96 -0.24 -1.03 -5.04
N ILE A 97 -1.25 -0.18 -5.19
CA ILE A 97 -1.79 0.22 -6.49
C ILE A 97 -1.12 1.50 -6.97
N ALA A 98 -1.18 2.57 -6.19
CA ALA A 98 -0.91 3.93 -6.65
C ALA A 98 0.52 4.16 -7.18
N PRO A 99 1.60 3.80 -6.43
CA PRO A 99 2.96 4.07 -6.86
C PRO A 99 3.32 3.35 -8.15
N LYS A 100 4.13 3.98 -9.00
CA LYS A 100 4.65 3.32 -10.22
C LYS A 100 5.68 2.25 -9.87
N GLU A 101 6.59 2.57 -8.97
CA GLU A 101 7.66 1.69 -8.49
C GLU A 101 7.43 1.35 -7.01
N VAL A 102 7.49 0.06 -6.69
CA VAL A 102 7.45 -0.43 -5.30
C VAL A 102 8.55 -1.47 -5.13
N ARG A 103 9.36 -1.31 -4.08
CA ARG A 103 10.44 -2.23 -3.72
C ARG A 103 10.14 -2.89 -2.39
N PHE A 104 10.14 -4.23 -2.37
CA PHE A 104 9.83 -5.02 -1.19
C PHE A 104 11.11 -5.44 -0.48
N TYR A 105 11.13 -5.30 0.84
CA TYR A 105 12.24 -5.67 1.72
C TYR A 105 11.73 -6.61 2.81
N ASP A 106 12.54 -7.58 3.19
CA ASP A 106 12.22 -8.53 4.25
C ASP A 106 12.49 -7.94 5.65
N SER A 107 12.27 -8.75 6.69
CA SER A 107 12.48 -8.40 8.10
C SER A 107 13.90 -7.93 8.43
N GLU A 108 14.89 -8.25 7.60
CA GLU A 108 16.29 -7.86 7.80
C GLU A 108 16.70 -6.66 6.95
N TRP A 109 15.78 -6.12 6.14
CA TRP A 109 16.01 -5.09 5.11
C TRP A 109 16.80 -5.57 3.90
N PHE A 110 16.74 -6.86 3.58
CA PHE A 110 17.23 -7.34 2.29
C PHE A 110 16.15 -7.17 1.22
N PHE A 111 16.57 -6.68 0.06
CA PHE A 111 15.69 -6.51 -1.09
C PHE A 111 15.17 -7.87 -1.57
N ILE A 112 13.85 -8.00 -1.70
CA ILE A 112 13.19 -9.22 -2.17
C ILE A 112 12.94 -9.14 -3.67
N THR A 113 12.21 -8.11 -4.10
CA THR A 113 11.67 -7.97 -5.45
C THR A 113 11.06 -6.57 -5.65
N THR A 114 10.72 -6.24 -6.91
CA THR A 114 9.92 -5.06 -7.26
C THR A 114 8.47 -5.45 -7.60
N LYS A 115 7.54 -4.50 -7.54
CA LYS A 115 6.15 -4.73 -8.00
C LYS A 115 6.08 -5.26 -9.42
N THR A 116 6.91 -4.75 -10.32
CA THR A 116 6.97 -5.20 -11.71
C THR A 116 7.44 -6.65 -11.82
N GLN A 117 8.47 -7.03 -11.07
CA GLN A 117 9.01 -8.40 -11.07
C GLN A 117 8.07 -9.41 -10.41
N SER A 118 7.28 -9.00 -9.41
CA SER A 118 6.40 -9.89 -8.65
C SER A 118 4.92 -9.71 -8.98
N THR A 119 4.56 -9.11 -10.12
CA THR A 119 3.17 -8.78 -10.47
C THR A 119 2.23 -10.00 -10.36
N ALA A 120 2.63 -11.16 -10.88
CA ALA A 120 1.80 -12.37 -10.83
C ALA A 120 1.58 -12.86 -9.38
N ALA A 121 2.62 -12.83 -8.55
CA ALA A 121 2.50 -13.19 -7.13
C ALA A 121 1.62 -12.20 -6.37
N LEU A 122 1.80 -10.90 -6.63
CA LEU A 122 1.02 -9.81 -6.04
C LEU A 122 -0.47 -9.93 -6.43
N ALA A 123 -0.79 -10.21 -7.69
CA ALA A 123 -2.16 -10.40 -8.13
C ALA A 123 -2.83 -11.58 -7.41
N LYS A 124 -2.14 -12.72 -7.32
CA LYS A 124 -2.66 -13.91 -6.62
C LYS A 124 -2.92 -13.67 -5.13
N VAL A 125 -2.08 -12.90 -4.43
CA VAL A 125 -2.24 -12.66 -2.98
C VAL A 125 -3.25 -11.54 -2.68
N SER A 126 -3.29 -10.48 -3.50
CA SER A 126 -4.10 -9.30 -3.23
C SER A 126 -5.48 -9.33 -3.89
N GLY A 127 -5.67 -10.14 -4.94
CA GLY A 127 -6.86 -10.11 -5.79
C GLY A 127 -6.91 -8.92 -6.75
N ILE A 128 -5.86 -8.08 -6.80
CA ILE A 128 -5.76 -6.95 -7.72
C ILE A 128 -5.34 -7.47 -9.10
N ASP A 129 -6.01 -7.02 -10.15
CA ASP A 129 -5.69 -7.38 -11.52
C ASP A 129 -4.24 -6.99 -11.89
N GLU A 130 -3.53 -7.89 -12.59
CA GLU A 130 -2.13 -7.64 -13.00
C GLU A 130 -1.97 -6.34 -13.79
N ILE A 131 -2.96 -6.01 -14.62
CA ILE A 131 -2.94 -4.78 -15.42
C ILE A 131 -2.99 -3.52 -14.55
N VAL A 132 -3.69 -3.58 -13.41
CA VAL A 132 -3.76 -2.47 -12.44
C VAL A 132 -2.44 -2.36 -11.67
N LEU A 133 -1.84 -3.48 -11.27
CA LEU A 133 -0.54 -3.50 -10.61
C LEU A 133 0.58 -2.93 -11.50
N ARG A 134 0.55 -3.22 -12.81
CA ARG A 134 1.49 -2.66 -13.79
C ARG A 134 1.18 -1.22 -14.16
N ARG A 135 -0.10 -0.85 -14.18
CA ARG A 135 -0.60 0.45 -14.67
C ARG A 135 -1.70 0.94 -13.75
N SER A 136 -1.32 1.67 -12.71
CA SER A 136 -2.25 2.13 -11.65
C SER A 136 -3.45 2.92 -12.19
N TYR A 137 -3.26 3.70 -13.26
CA TYR A 137 -4.33 4.46 -13.93
C TYR A 137 -5.46 3.59 -14.50
N GLN A 138 -5.24 2.28 -14.67
CA GLN A 138 -6.26 1.33 -15.13
C GLN A 138 -7.34 1.08 -14.09
N ALA A 139 -7.05 1.32 -12.79
CA ALA A 139 -8.00 1.07 -11.70
C ALA A 139 -9.36 1.74 -11.93
N LYS A 140 -9.39 2.96 -12.49
CA LYS A 140 -10.62 3.72 -12.76
C LYS A 140 -11.54 3.10 -13.82
N HIS A 141 -11.04 2.17 -14.63
CA HIS A 141 -11.81 1.49 -15.67
C HIS A 141 -12.50 0.22 -15.17
N PHE A 142 -12.21 -0.21 -13.93
CA PHE A 142 -12.88 -1.32 -13.29
C PHE A 142 -14.15 -0.85 -12.58
N SER A 143 -15.14 -1.75 -12.49
CA SER A 143 -16.38 -1.46 -11.78
C SER A 143 -16.13 -1.13 -10.31
N VAL A 144 -17.01 -0.33 -9.72
CA VAL A 144 -17.00 -0.03 -8.28
C VAL A 144 -16.94 -1.32 -7.45
N ALA A 145 -17.72 -2.33 -7.83
CA ALA A 145 -17.73 -3.64 -7.17
C ALA A 145 -16.37 -4.35 -7.25
N THR A 146 -15.71 -4.34 -8.41
CA THR A 146 -14.38 -4.95 -8.57
C THR A 146 -13.35 -4.24 -7.69
N ARG A 147 -13.39 -2.92 -7.65
CA ARG A 147 -12.47 -2.11 -6.84
C ARG A 147 -12.67 -2.34 -5.34
N PHE A 148 -13.92 -2.50 -4.89
CA PHE A 148 -14.22 -2.96 -3.52
C PHE A 148 -13.72 -4.39 -3.25
N SER A 149 -13.74 -5.27 -4.25
CA SER A 149 -13.27 -6.65 -4.07
C SER A 149 -11.78 -6.73 -3.71
N TRP A 150 -10.96 -5.77 -4.17
CA TRP A 150 -9.54 -5.64 -3.78
C TRP A 150 -9.34 -5.27 -2.31
N ALA A 151 -10.37 -4.70 -1.67
CA ALA A 151 -10.36 -4.35 -0.25
C ALA A 151 -11.00 -5.43 0.65
N ALA A 152 -11.78 -6.36 0.08
CA ALA A 152 -12.69 -7.24 0.83
C ALA A 152 -12.02 -8.15 1.88
N LYS A 153 -10.74 -8.50 1.70
CA LYS A 153 -9.99 -9.33 2.66
C LYS A 153 -9.07 -8.53 3.59
N ARG A 154 -9.10 -7.20 3.48
CA ARG A 154 -8.27 -6.30 4.27
C ARG A 154 -9.00 -5.88 5.55
N GLN A 155 -8.22 -5.55 6.57
CA GLN A 155 -8.67 -5.22 7.90
C GLN A 155 -8.07 -3.87 8.33
N THR A 156 -8.84 -3.12 9.10
CA THR A 156 -8.42 -1.87 9.69
C THR A 156 -8.59 -1.91 11.20
N THR A 157 -7.81 -1.10 11.92
CA THR A 157 -7.91 -1.02 13.38
C THR A 157 -9.08 -0.15 13.80
N ARG A 158 -9.30 0.97 13.09
CA ARG A 158 -10.48 1.81 13.24
C ARG A 158 -11.49 1.43 12.17
N VAL A 159 -12.76 1.38 12.54
CA VAL A 159 -13.84 1.01 11.61
C VAL A 159 -14.00 2.05 10.50
N GLU A 160 -13.74 3.32 10.78
CA GLU A 160 -13.82 4.38 9.78
C GLU A 160 -12.75 4.26 8.69
N ASP A 161 -11.60 3.68 9.02
CA ASP A 161 -10.52 3.45 8.05
C ASP A 161 -10.92 2.46 6.96
N GLU A 162 -11.95 1.63 7.15
CA GLU A 162 -12.53 0.81 6.08
C GLU A 162 -13.00 1.69 4.91
N ALA A 163 -13.46 2.90 5.22
CA ALA A 163 -13.85 3.91 4.24
C ALA A 163 -12.67 4.80 3.84
N TYR A 164 -11.97 5.36 4.81
CA TYR A 164 -10.92 6.36 4.56
C TYR A 164 -9.74 5.81 3.79
N SER A 165 -9.40 4.53 3.96
CA SER A 165 -8.36 3.87 3.16
C SER A 165 -8.73 3.65 1.70
N LEU A 166 -9.96 3.99 1.28
CA LEU A 166 -10.45 3.79 -0.09
C LEU A 166 -10.73 5.10 -0.84
N VAL A 167 -10.78 6.26 -0.17
CA VAL A 167 -11.18 7.53 -0.79
C VAL A 167 -10.36 7.86 -2.02
N GLY A 168 -9.03 7.72 -1.94
CA GLY A 168 -8.13 7.99 -3.06
C GLY A 168 -8.18 6.93 -4.17
N LEU A 169 -8.53 5.68 -3.85
CA LEU A 169 -8.79 4.67 -4.89
C LEU A 169 -10.02 5.06 -5.71
N PHE A 170 -11.07 5.58 -5.04
CA PHE A 170 -12.32 6.05 -5.65
C PHE A 170 -12.27 7.46 -6.21
N ASP A 171 -11.16 8.18 -6.02
CA ASP A 171 -11.00 9.57 -6.45
C ASP A 171 -12.11 10.49 -5.92
N VAL A 172 -12.51 10.26 -4.66
CA VAL A 172 -13.50 11.06 -3.94
C VAL A 172 -12.85 11.78 -2.77
N ASN A 173 -13.44 12.91 -2.37
CA ASN A 173 -13.02 13.66 -1.20
C ASN A 173 -14.12 13.63 -0.14
N MET A 174 -13.74 13.41 1.12
CA MET A 174 -14.69 13.49 2.23
C MET A 174 -14.00 13.91 3.55
N PRO A 175 -14.75 14.51 4.51
CA PRO A 175 -14.23 14.78 5.85
C PRO A 175 -13.89 13.52 6.66
N MET A 176 -12.76 13.56 7.39
CA MET A 176 -12.26 12.50 8.29
C MET A 176 -12.82 12.65 9.70
N ILE A 177 -14.02 12.13 9.95
CA ILE A 177 -14.72 12.19 11.24
C ILE A 177 -14.51 10.89 12.02
N TYR A 178 -13.44 10.82 12.81
CA TYR A 178 -13.22 9.67 13.69
C TYR A 178 -14.21 9.67 14.87
N GLY A 179 -14.85 8.53 15.13
CA GLY A 179 -15.95 8.38 16.09
C GLY A 179 -17.32 8.23 15.44
N GLU A 180 -17.44 8.39 14.11
CA GLU A 180 -18.72 8.19 13.40
C GLU A 180 -19.05 6.72 13.12
N GLY A 181 -18.09 5.81 13.33
CA GLY A 181 -18.29 4.38 13.15
C GLY A 181 -18.54 3.99 11.68
N GLN A 182 -19.42 3.01 11.47
CA GLN A 182 -19.75 2.51 10.11
C GLN A 182 -20.40 3.56 9.19
N LYS A 183 -20.83 4.72 9.72
CA LYS A 183 -21.34 5.83 8.90
C LYS A 183 -20.30 6.36 7.91
N ALA A 184 -19.01 6.24 8.23
CA ALA A 184 -17.93 6.59 7.32
C ALA A 184 -18.04 5.82 5.99
N PHE A 185 -18.36 4.53 6.04
CA PHE A 185 -18.49 3.69 4.84
C PHE A 185 -19.75 4.02 4.03
N ILE A 186 -20.85 4.37 4.70
CA ILE A 186 -22.06 4.86 4.02
C ILE A 186 -21.75 6.15 3.26
N ARG A 187 -21.07 7.11 3.90
CA ARG A 187 -20.66 8.36 3.26
C ARG A 187 -19.72 8.13 2.08
N LEU A 188 -18.77 7.19 2.19
CA LEU A 188 -17.93 6.81 1.05
C LEU A 188 -18.78 6.36 -0.15
N GLN A 189 -19.79 5.51 0.08
CA GLN A 189 -20.68 5.06 -0.99
C GLN A 189 -21.50 6.23 -1.58
N GLU A 190 -21.99 7.14 -0.75
CA GLU A 190 -22.69 8.35 -1.19
C GLU A 190 -21.79 9.22 -2.08
N GLU A 191 -20.52 9.41 -1.72
CA GLU A 191 -19.57 10.16 -2.56
C GLU A 191 -19.28 9.44 -3.89
N ILE A 192 -19.14 8.11 -3.87
CA ILE A 192 -18.93 7.32 -5.10
C ILE A 192 -20.12 7.45 -6.05
N ILE A 193 -21.36 7.46 -5.53
CA ILE A 193 -22.58 7.55 -6.36
C ILE A 193 -22.73 8.93 -7.01
N LYS A 194 -22.17 9.99 -6.42
CA LYS A 194 -22.21 11.35 -6.98
C LYS A 194 -21.27 11.54 -8.18
N THR A 195 -20.36 10.59 -8.44
CA THR A 195 -19.31 10.68 -9.46
C THR A 195 -19.73 9.99 -10.75
#